data_AF-A0A362WZH1-F1
#
_entry.id   AF-A0A362WZH1-F1
#
_cell.length_a   1.000
_cell.length_b   1.000
_cell.length_c   1.000
_cell.angle_alpha   90.00
_cell.angle_beta   90.00
_cell.angle_gamma   90.00
#
_symmetry.space_group_name_H-M   'P 1'
#
loop_
_entity.id
_entity.type
_entity.pdbx_description
1 polymer ?
#
loop_
_entity_poly.entity_id
_entity_poly.type
_entity_poly.pdbx_seq_one_letter_code
_entity_poly.pdbx_strand_id
1 'polypeptide(L)'
;MKHALNILLLILTLISCKNQSGLKTEIAQIQKTELKKITQTDSISELWNILVFEKGGCLGGEQYVNETEFKREEKPLVFSETEWKKFSDNDKRKLTEFLINKLSDTTRTKVHTCPFFGATNGEMAVYSLQHLHKKNWFDFSEFKEYKDKEYKSATEQPQMWLQNILNKEIDRKKLAELFKKELK
;
A
#
# COMPACT_ATOMS: atom_id res chain seq x y z
N MET A 1 3.84 19.01 14.23
CA MET A 1 4.61 20.26 14.46
C MET A 1 5.74 20.50 13.44
N LYS A 2 6.60 19.52 13.11
CA LYS A 2 7.66 19.70 12.10
C LYS A 2 7.17 20.14 10.72
N HIS A 3 6.04 19.60 10.24
CA HIS A 3 5.48 19.96 8.93
C HIS A 3 4.97 21.41 8.85
N ALA A 4 4.28 21.89 9.90
CA ALA A 4 3.82 23.28 9.97
C ALA A 4 4.99 24.27 9.96
N LEU A 5 6.11 23.92 10.62
CA LEU A 5 7.31 24.75 10.65
C LEU A 5 8.00 24.83 9.28
N ASN A 6 8.08 23.70 8.57
CA ASN A 6 8.66 23.64 7.21
C ASN A 6 7.84 24.44 6.18
N ILE A 7 6.51 24.41 6.29
CA ILE A 7 5.61 25.21 5.43
C ILE A 7 5.83 26.71 5.70
N LEU A 8 5.97 27.12 6.96
CA LEU A 8 6.24 28.51 7.33
C LEU A 8 7.57 29.03 6.76
N LEU A 9 8.62 28.21 6.81
CA LEU A 9 9.95 28.51 6.26
C LEU A 9 9.95 28.62 4.72
N LEU A 10 9.18 27.78 4.03
CA LEU A 10 8.99 27.86 2.58
C LEU A 10 8.22 29.11 2.16
N ILE A 11 7.19 29.51 2.92
CA ILE A 11 6.45 30.75 2.66
C ILE A 11 7.37 31.97 2.84
N LEU A 12 8.19 31.99 3.89
CA LEU A 12 9.12 33.10 4.18
C LEU A 12 10.21 33.28 3.12
N THR A 13 10.72 32.18 2.55
CA THR A 13 11.75 32.25 1.49
C THR A 13 11.20 32.72 0.15
N LEU A 14 9.95 32.37 -0.18
CA LEU A 14 9.30 32.79 -1.42
C LEU A 14 8.95 34.29 -1.42
N ILE A 15 8.61 34.87 -0.26
CA ILE A 15 8.31 36.31 -0.11
C ILE A 15 9.54 37.20 -0.44
N SER A 16 10.76 36.68 -0.29
CA SER A 16 12.00 37.45 -0.44
C SER A 16 12.44 37.69 -1.90
N CYS A 17 11.91 36.94 -2.89
CA CYS A 17 12.52 36.88 -4.23
C CYS A 17 11.65 37.23 -5.45
N LYS A 18 10.35 37.57 -5.34
CA LYS A 18 9.50 37.82 -6.54
C LYS A 18 8.41 38.86 -6.38
N ASN A 19 8.04 39.49 -7.52
CA ASN A 19 6.88 40.37 -7.66
C ASN A 19 5.59 39.72 -7.12
N GLN A 20 4.80 40.53 -6.41
CA GLN A 20 3.69 40.16 -5.53
C GLN A 20 2.54 39.38 -6.22
N SER A 21 2.42 39.45 -7.55
CA SER A 21 1.37 38.77 -8.33
C SER A 21 1.70 37.30 -8.66
N GLY A 22 2.96 36.99 -8.96
CA GLY A 22 3.42 35.61 -9.20
C GLY A 22 3.42 34.78 -7.91
N LEU A 23 3.80 35.41 -6.80
CA LEU A 23 3.87 34.80 -5.48
C LEU A 23 2.50 34.31 -4.97
N LYS A 24 1.45 35.11 -5.12
CA LYS A 24 0.08 34.74 -4.68
C LYS A 24 -0.45 33.52 -5.44
N THR A 25 -0.10 33.40 -6.71
CA THR A 25 -0.54 32.31 -7.58
C THR A 25 0.20 31.00 -7.25
N GLU A 26 1.52 31.08 -7.05
CA GLU A 26 2.35 29.93 -6.63
C GLU A 26 1.93 29.43 -5.22
N ILE A 27 1.71 30.33 -4.25
CA ILE A 27 1.26 29.96 -2.90
C ILE A 27 -0.13 29.30 -2.94
N ALA A 28 -1.08 29.84 -3.71
CA ALA A 28 -2.42 29.27 -3.84
C ALA A 28 -2.40 27.87 -4.47
N GLN A 29 -1.52 27.65 -5.46
CA GLN A 29 -1.33 26.33 -6.07
C GLN A 29 -0.69 25.33 -5.10
N ILE A 30 0.31 25.73 -4.34
CA ILE A 30 0.94 24.89 -3.30
C ILE A 30 -0.08 24.53 -2.22
N GLN A 31 -0.82 25.52 -1.68
CA GLN A 31 -1.85 25.29 -0.67
C GLN A 31 -2.97 24.36 -1.15
N LYS A 32 -3.46 24.55 -2.39
CA LYS A 32 -4.46 23.67 -2.99
C LYS A 32 -3.93 22.25 -3.18
N THR A 33 -2.66 22.10 -3.56
CA THR A 33 -2.02 20.80 -3.76
C THR A 33 -1.77 20.09 -2.43
N GLU A 34 -1.29 20.81 -1.41
CA GLU A 34 -1.10 20.27 -0.06
C GLU A 34 -2.44 19.91 0.59
N LEU A 35 -3.45 20.76 0.50
CA LEU A 35 -4.79 20.46 1.03
C LEU A 35 -5.40 19.24 0.34
N LYS A 36 -5.34 19.15 -0.98
CA LYS A 36 -5.77 17.95 -1.73
C LYS A 36 -4.97 16.71 -1.32
N LYS A 37 -3.67 16.85 -1.00
CA LYS A 37 -2.84 15.76 -0.50
C LYS A 37 -3.27 15.32 0.90
N ILE A 38 -3.57 16.25 1.80
CA ILE A 38 -4.05 15.99 3.16
C ILE A 38 -5.40 15.27 3.12
N THR A 39 -6.41 15.86 2.45
CA THR A 39 -7.75 15.26 2.37
C THR A 39 -7.75 13.87 1.74
N GLN A 40 -6.92 13.63 0.71
CA GLN A 40 -6.79 12.29 0.13
C GLN A 40 -6.05 11.31 1.07
N THR A 41 -5.04 11.77 1.80
CA THR A 41 -4.31 10.91 2.75
C THR A 41 -5.22 10.48 3.90
N ASP A 42 -6.03 11.41 4.41
CA ASP A 42 -7.02 11.14 5.45
C ASP A 42 -8.07 10.14 4.95
N SER A 43 -8.57 10.32 3.71
CA SER A 43 -9.52 9.37 3.11
C SER A 43 -8.94 7.96 2.85
N ILE A 44 -7.66 7.84 2.45
CA ILE A 44 -7.02 6.53 2.23
C ILE A 44 -6.84 5.80 3.55
N SER A 45 -6.43 6.51 4.61
CA SER A 45 -6.23 5.90 5.93
C SER A 45 -7.56 5.45 6.56
N GLU A 46 -8.63 6.22 6.39
CA GLU A 46 -9.98 5.87 6.86
C GLU A 46 -10.50 4.64 6.12
N LEU A 47 -10.44 4.63 4.78
CA LEU A 47 -10.85 3.49 3.97
C LEU A 47 -10.04 2.23 4.31
N TRP A 48 -8.74 2.38 4.55
CA TRP A 48 -7.89 1.28 4.99
C TRP A 48 -8.35 0.70 6.34
N ASN A 49 -8.64 1.56 7.31
CA ASN A 49 -9.11 1.12 8.62
C ASN A 49 -10.43 0.36 8.52
N ILE A 50 -11.37 0.88 7.74
CA ILE A 50 -12.64 0.20 7.47
C ILE A 50 -12.38 -1.19 6.85
N LEU A 51 -11.52 -1.22 5.83
CA LEU A 51 -11.20 -2.43 5.07
C LEU A 51 -10.60 -3.53 5.95
N VAL A 52 -9.51 -3.25 6.69
CA VAL A 52 -8.73 -4.30 7.36
C VAL A 52 -9.00 -4.42 8.85
N PHE A 53 -9.43 -3.37 9.55
CA PHE A 53 -9.62 -3.39 11.00
C PHE A 53 -11.08 -3.38 11.44
N GLU A 54 -12.01 -2.85 10.65
CA GLU A 54 -13.44 -2.83 11.03
C GLU A 54 -14.20 -4.01 10.43
N LYS A 55 -14.16 -4.15 9.10
CA LYS A 55 -14.90 -5.20 8.36
C LYS A 55 -14.15 -6.53 8.30
N GLY A 56 -12.90 -6.53 7.83
CA GLY A 56 -12.13 -7.77 7.69
C GLY A 56 -12.74 -8.75 6.68
N GLY A 57 -12.50 -10.06 6.86
CA GLY A 57 -13.09 -11.19 6.08
C GLY A 57 -12.06 -12.30 5.79
N CYS A 58 -12.32 -13.29 4.92
CA CYS A 58 -11.31 -14.30 4.52
C CYS A 58 -10.85 -14.10 3.08
N LEU A 59 -9.53 -14.21 2.85
CA LEU A 59 -8.91 -14.15 1.53
C LEU A 59 -9.01 -15.46 0.73
N GLY A 60 -9.09 -16.64 1.36
CA GLY A 60 -9.49 -17.89 0.69
C GLY A 60 -8.67 -18.32 -0.55
N GLY A 61 -7.48 -17.77 -0.78
CA GLY A 61 -6.71 -17.94 -2.03
C GLY A 61 -6.50 -16.64 -2.83
N GLU A 62 -7.38 -15.66 -2.63
CA GLU A 62 -7.43 -14.37 -3.34
C GLU A 62 -6.33 -13.38 -2.88
N GLN A 63 -5.42 -13.82 -2.00
CA GLN A 63 -4.23 -13.05 -1.66
C GLN A 63 -3.24 -12.95 -2.84
N TYR A 64 -3.32 -13.83 -3.83
CA TYR A 64 -2.42 -13.87 -4.98
C TYR A 64 -3.16 -13.57 -6.28
N VAL A 65 -2.47 -12.88 -7.16
CA VAL A 65 -2.94 -12.49 -8.48
C VAL A 65 -2.64 -13.63 -9.47
N ASN A 66 -3.65 -14.11 -10.20
CA ASN A 66 -3.48 -15.17 -11.21
C ASN A 66 -3.50 -14.60 -12.65
N GLU A 67 -2.40 -14.78 -13.37
CA GLU A 67 -2.24 -14.35 -14.78
C GLU A 67 -3.30 -14.92 -15.73
N THR A 68 -3.76 -16.15 -15.48
CA THR A 68 -4.75 -16.83 -16.34
C THR A 68 -6.18 -16.36 -16.09
N GLU A 69 -6.48 -15.84 -14.90
CA GLU A 69 -7.81 -15.34 -14.54
C GLU A 69 -8.08 -13.92 -15.05
N PHE A 70 -7.05 -13.11 -15.36
CA PHE A 70 -7.22 -11.78 -15.97
C PHE A 70 -7.89 -11.76 -17.35
N LYS A 71 -8.07 -12.93 -18.00
CA LYS A 71 -8.89 -13.03 -19.21
C LYS A 71 -10.39 -12.99 -18.91
N ARG A 72 -10.78 -13.10 -17.65
CA ARG A 72 -12.11 -12.82 -17.11
C ARG A 72 -12.01 -11.58 -16.20
N GLU A 73 -13.15 -11.00 -15.83
CA GLU A 73 -13.21 -9.80 -14.99
C GLU A 73 -12.26 -9.90 -13.78
N GLU A 74 -11.57 -8.80 -13.44
CA GLU A 74 -10.66 -8.75 -12.30
C GLU A 74 -11.39 -9.18 -11.04
N LYS A 75 -11.01 -10.33 -10.47
CA LYS A 75 -11.53 -10.74 -9.17
C LYS A 75 -11.01 -9.78 -8.10
N PRO A 76 -11.89 -9.06 -7.40
CA PRO A 76 -11.48 -8.21 -6.29
C PRO A 76 -10.96 -9.07 -5.13
N LEU A 77 -10.25 -8.44 -4.20
CA LEU A 77 -9.98 -9.03 -2.89
C LEU A 77 -11.32 -9.31 -2.18
N VAL A 78 -11.69 -10.60 -2.10
CA VAL A 78 -13.07 -11.05 -1.77
C VAL A 78 -13.52 -10.71 -0.34
N PHE A 79 -12.61 -10.34 0.56
CA PHE A 79 -12.99 -10.03 1.93
C PHE A 79 -13.75 -8.70 2.09
N SER A 80 -13.66 -7.77 1.12
CA SER A 80 -14.60 -6.64 1.02
C SER A 80 -14.58 -6.00 -0.35
N GLU A 81 -15.22 -6.62 -1.36
CA GLU A 81 -15.19 -6.12 -2.74
C GLU A 81 -15.60 -4.66 -2.87
N THR A 82 -16.65 -4.25 -2.14
CA THR A 82 -17.14 -2.87 -2.16
C THR A 82 -16.15 -1.89 -1.55
N GLU A 83 -15.56 -2.20 -0.39
CA GLU A 83 -14.59 -1.29 0.24
C GLU A 83 -13.25 -1.32 -0.46
N TRP A 84 -12.84 -2.49 -0.98
CA TRP A 84 -11.67 -2.62 -1.85
C TRP A 84 -11.82 -1.73 -3.07
N LYS A 85 -12.96 -1.77 -3.76
CA LYS A 85 -13.21 -0.91 -4.92
C LYS A 85 -13.07 0.58 -4.57
N LYS A 86 -13.71 1.03 -3.47
CA LYS A 86 -13.59 2.42 -3.02
C LYS A 86 -12.15 2.80 -2.66
N PHE A 87 -11.42 1.88 -2.02
CA PHE A 87 -10.02 2.07 -1.68
C PHE A 87 -9.15 2.15 -2.94
N SER A 88 -9.30 1.21 -3.87
CA SER A 88 -8.52 1.12 -5.11
C SER A 88 -8.83 2.20 -6.14
N ASP A 89 -10.00 2.84 -6.07
CA ASP A 89 -10.38 3.98 -6.92
C ASP A 89 -9.54 5.26 -6.61
N ASN A 90 -8.71 5.24 -5.55
CA ASN A 90 -7.76 6.32 -5.25
C ASN A 90 -6.55 6.31 -6.20
N ASP A 91 -5.78 7.40 -6.18
CA ASP A 91 -4.55 7.51 -6.98
C ASP A 91 -3.56 6.39 -6.66
N LYS A 92 -3.20 5.59 -7.67
CA LYS A 92 -2.34 4.41 -7.54
C LYS A 92 -0.98 4.72 -6.91
N ARG A 93 -0.38 5.89 -7.20
CA ARG A 93 0.90 6.31 -6.61
C ARG A 93 0.74 6.58 -5.12
N LYS A 94 -0.30 7.32 -4.72
CA LYS A 94 -0.61 7.58 -3.31
C LYS A 94 -0.91 6.31 -2.53
N LEU A 95 -1.69 5.39 -3.11
CA LEU A 95 -1.95 4.08 -2.52
C LEU A 95 -0.66 3.29 -2.34
N THR A 96 0.21 3.26 -3.35
CA THR A 96 1.50 2.57 -3.28
C THR A 96 2.38 3.13 -2.16
N GLU A 97 2.50 4.45 -2.05
CA GLU A 97 3.24 5.11 -0.97
C GLU A 97 2.64 4.79 0.40
N PHE A 98 1.32 4.86 0.53
CA PHE A 98 0.61 4.54 1.76
C PHE A 98 0.85 3.09 2.20
N LEU A 99 0.65 2.12 1.31
CA LEU A 99 0.79 0.70 1.61
C LEU A 99 2.24 0.32 1.93
N ILE A 100 3.22 0.90 1.24
CA ILE A 100 4.64 0.71 1.57
C ILE A 100 4.95 1.12 3.01
N ASN A 101 4.35 2.21 3.50
CA ASN A 101 4.53 2.66 4.87
C ASN A 101 3.88 1.74 5.91
N LYS A 102 3.04 0.78 5.49
CA LYS A 102 2.44 -0.24 6.36
C LYS A 102 3.23 -1.54 6.43
N LEU A 103 4.26 -1.74 5.59
CA LEU A 103 4.95 -3.03 5.48
C LEU A 103 5.62 -3.51 6.78
N SER A 104 6.01 -2.60 7.68
CA SER A 104 6.62 -2.96 8.97
C SER A 104 5.59 -3.18 10.09
N ASP A 105 4.32 -2.93 9.81
CA ASP A 105 3.26 -2.96 10.82
C ASP A 105 2.77 -4.39 11.05
N THR A 106 3.08 -4.94 12.23
CA THR A 106 2.74 -6.30 12.63
C THR A 106 1.38 -6.41 13.33
N THR A 107 0.61 -5.32 13.41
CA THR A 107 -0.71 -5.32 14.04
C THR A 107 -1.62 -6.32 13.33
N ARG A 108 -2.26 -7.22 14.09
CA ARG A 108 -3.21 -8.19 13.55
C ARG A 108 -4.47 -7.47 13.06
N THR A 109 -4.91 -7.81 11.86
CA THR A 109 -6.14 -7.29 11.25
C THR A 109 -7.31 -8.22 11.53
N LYS A 110 -8.53 -7.82 11.12
CA LYS A 110 -9.69 -8.72 11.06
C LYS A 110 -9.74 -9.56 9.78
N VAL A 111 -8.75 -9.44 8.90
CA VAL A 111 -8.66 -10.24 7.67
C VAL A 111 -7.94 -11.54 7.99
N HIS A 112 -8.56 -12.64 7.59
CA HIS A 112 -8.06 -13.99 7.78
C HIS A 112 -7.54 -14.55 6.45
N THR A 113 -6.39 -15.21 6.49
CA THR A 113 -5.80 -15.90 5.33
C THR A 113 -5.94 -17.40 5.54
N CYS A 114 -7.05 -17.96 5.06
CA CYS A 114 -7.35 -19.39 5.20
C CYS A 114 -6.17 -20.26 4.66
N PRO A 115 -5.74 -21.34 5.36
CA PRO A 115 -6.25 -21.92 6.62
C PRO A 115 -5.60 -21.36 7.91
N PHE A 116 -4.90 -20.23 7.86
CA PHE A 116 -4.02 -19.74 8.92
C PHE A 116 -4.55 -18.49 9.63
N PHE A 117 -3.81 -17.97 10.61
CA PHE A 117 -4.20 -16.86 11.46
C PHE A 117 -4.49 -15.54 10.71
N GLY A 118 -5.14 -14.61 11.40
CA GLY A 118 -5.40 -13.26 10.90
C GLY A 118 -4.14 -12.59 10.36
N ALA A 119 -4.21 -12.05 9.15
CA ALA A 119 -3.12 -11.33 8.51
C ALA A 119 -2.72 -10.10 9.34
N THR A 120 -1.43 -9.80 9.36
CA THR A 120 -0.91 -8.52 9.85
C THR A 120 -1.19 -7.40 8.86
N ASN A 121 -1.13 -6.16 9.34
CA ASN A 121 -1.33 -4.99 8.51
C ASN A 121 -0.31 -4.90 7.36
N GLY A 122 0.94 -5.28 7.62
CA GLY A 122 1.99 -5.39 6.61
C GLY A 122 1.71 -6.46 5.55
N GLU A 123 1.19 -7.63 5.94
CA GLU A 123 0.77 -8.66 4.98
C GLU A 123 -0.36 -8.15 4.08
N MET A 124 -1.38 -7.53 4.68
CA MET A 124 -2.48 -6.92 3.93
C MET A 124 -1.99 -5.85 2.96
N ALA A 125 -0.98 -5.08 3.36
CA ALA A 125 -0.38 -4.08 2.50
C ALA A 125 0.30 -4.71 1.28
N VAL A 126 1.01 -5.83 1.45
CA VAL A 126 1.59 -6.58 0.33
C VAL A 126 0.50 -7.12 -0.59
N TYR A 127 -0.53 -7.78 -0.06
CA TYR A 127 -1.61 -8.32 -0.90
C TYR A 127 -2.29 -7.22 -1.70
N SER A 128 -2.56 -6.09 -1.07
CA SER A 128 -3.12 -4.91 -1.74
C SER A 128 -2.19 -4.34 -2.82
N LEU A 129 -0.88 -4.27 -2.56
CA LEU A 129 0.12 -3.86 -3.56
C LEU A 129 0.13 -4.81 -4.76
N GLN A 130 0.06 -6.12 -4.53
CA GLN A 130 0.03 -7.10 -5.62
C GLN A 130 -1.18 -6.89 -6.53
N HIS A 131 -2.36 -6.67 -5.95
CA HIS A 131 -3.59 -6.41 -6.70
C HIS A 131 -3.54 -5.06 -7.45
N LEU A 132 -3.05 -3.99 -6.83
CA LEU A 132 -2.88 -2.68 -7.48
C LEU A 132 -1.89 -2.71 -8.66
N HIS A 133 -0.84 -3.53 -8.54
CA HIS A 133 0.22 -3.65 -9.53
C HIS A 133 0.08 -4.85 -10.45
N LYS A 134 -0.92 -5.70 -10.21
CA LYS A 134 -1.16 -6.97 -10.92
C LYS A 134 0.09 -7.86 -10.97
N LYS A 135 0.82 -7.94 -9.85
CA LYS A 135 2.11 -8.62 -9.77
C LYS A 135 2.36 -9.18 -8.38
N ASN A 136 2.60 -10.48 -8.24
CA ASN A 136 2.87 -11.06 -6.94
C ASN A 136 4.27 -10.72 -6.44
N TRP A 137 4.45 -10.70 -5.12
CA TRP A 137 5.74 -10.40 -4.51
C TRP A 137 6.82 -11.42 -4.90
N PHE A 138 6.44 -12.68 -5.13
CA PHE A 138 7.35 -13.74 -5.57
C PHE A 138 7.59 -13.74 -7.09
N ASP A 139 6.87 -12.93 -7.87
CA ASP A 139 7.15 -12.75 -9.30
C ASP A 139 8.33 -11.80 -9.55
N PHE A 140 8.76 -11.05 -8.52
CA PHE A 140 10.01 -10.30 -8.59
C PHE A 140 11.22 -11.25 -8.62
N SER A 141 12.20 -10.93 -9.46
CA SER A 141 13.40 -11.76 -9.64
C SER A 141 14.14 -12.05 -8.33
N GLU A 142 14.06 -11.11 -7.39
CA GLU A 142 14.68 -11.13 -6.08
C GLU A 142 14.00 -12.05 -5.07
N PHE A 143 12.78 -12.48 -5.36
CA PHE A 143 11.98 -13.38 -4.55
C PHE A 143 11.46 -14.59 -5.36
N LYS A 144 12.00 -14.82 -6.56
CA LYS A 144 11.56 -15.91 -7.45
C LYS A 144 11.71 -17.30 -6.83
N GLU A 145 12.63 -17.45 -5.86
CA GLU A 145 12.83 -18.70 -5.13
C GLU A 145 11.57 -19.17 -4.38
N TYR A 146 10.63 -18.27 -4.11
CA TYR A 146 9.39 -18.58 -3.40
C TYR A 146 8.24 -19.01 -4.33
N LYS A 147 8.36 -18.79 -5.64
CA LYS A 147 7.28 -19.06 -6.60
C LYS A 147 6.95 -20.54 -6.70
N ASP A 148 7.99 -21.36 -6.84
CA ASP A 148 7.86 -22.82 -6.99
C ASP A 148 8.25 -23.56 -5.69
N LYS A 149 8.33 -22.84 -4.57
CA LYS A 149 8.70 -23.42 -3.29
C LYS A 149 7.55 -24.27 -2.77
N GLU A 150 7.83 -25.53 -2.48
CA GLU A 150 6.82 -26.45 -1.97
C GLU A 150 6.32 -26.03 -0.58
N TYR A 151 5.00 -26.07 -0.41
CA TYR A 151 4.37 -26.10 0.91
C TYR A 151 4.82 -27.39 1.61
N LYS A 152 5.42 -27.28 2.80
CA LYS A 152 5.82 -28.45 3.58
C LYS A 152 5.04 -28.61 4.88
N SER A 153 4.60 -27.51 5.50
CA SER A 153 3.89 -27.53 6.78
C SER A 153 3.16 -26.21 7.05
N ALA A 154 2.40 -26.14 8.16
CA ALA A 154 1.76 -24.91 8.60
C ALA A 154 2.75 -23.75 8.89
N THR A 155 4.02 -24.08 9.19
CA THR A 155 5.09 -23.11 9.43
C THR A 155 5.98 -22.87 8.20
N GLU A 156 5.85 -23.71 7.17
CA GLU A 156 6.60 -23.65 5.91
C GLU A 156 5.65 -23.51 4.72
N GLN A 157 5.10 -22.29 4.61
CA GLN A 157 4.08 -21.94 3.64
C GLN A 157 4.19 -20.45 3.25
N PRO A 158 3.58 -20.03 2.12
CA PRO A 158 3.77 -18.70 1.52
C PRO A 158 3.57 -17.50 2.45
N GLN A 159 2.57 -17.53 3.33
CA GLN A 159 2.31 -16.46 4.29
C GLN A 159 3.42 -16.38 5.36
N MET A 160 3.92 -17.51 5.87
CA MET A 160 5.06 -17.50 6.81
C MET A 160 6.33 -16.98 6.15
N TRP A 161 6.55 -17.32 4.87
CA TRP A 161 7.68 -16.76 4.11
C TRP A 161 7.56 -15.25 3.96
N LEU A 162 6.37 -14.75 3.63
CA LEU A 162 6.11 -13.32 3.54
C LEU A 162 6.31 -12.62 4.89
N GLN A 163 5.79 -13.16 5.99
CA GLN A 163 6.02 -12.61 7.33
C GLN A 163 7.51 -12.53 7.67
N ASN A 164 8.29 -13.56 7.31
CA ASN A 164 9.74 -13.55 7.51
C ASN A 164 10.46 -12.47 6.69
N ILE A 165 10.01 -12.23 5.46
CA ILE A 165 10.49 -11.11 4.61
C ILE A 165 10.16 -9.77 5.27
N LEU A 166 8.92 -9.58 5.73
CA LEU A 166 8.47 -8.32 6.33
C LEU A 166 9.16 -8.01 7.67
N ASN A 167 9.49 -9.05 8.45
CA ASN A 167 10.23 -8.93 9.70
C ASN A 167 11.69 -8.45 9.50
N LYS A 168 12.29 -8.71 8.33
CA LYS A 168 13.65 -8.27 8.01
C LYS A 168 13.61 -6.91 7.34
N GLU A 169 14.19 -5.89 7.98
CA GLU A 169 14.18 -4.52 7.45
C GLU A 169 14.78 -4.40 6.04
N ILE A 170 15.88 -5.11 5.77
CA ILE A 170 16.54 -5.10 4.47
C ILE A 170 15.61 -5.64 3.38
N ASP A 171 15.00 -6.81 3.61
CA ASP A 171 14.12 -7.45 2.64
C ASP A 171 12.81 -6.66 2.46
N ARG A 172 12.27 -6.11 3.55
CA ARG A 172 11.12 -5.19 3.51
C ARG A 172 11.40 -3.94 2.67
N LYS A 173 12.54 -3.28 2.86
CA LYS A 173 12.94 -2.12 2.05
C LYS A 173 13.11 -2.52 0.58
N LYS A 174 13.69 -3.68 0.32
CA LYS A 174 13.84 -4.23 -1.03
C LYS A 174 12.48 -4.43 -1.72
N LEU A 175 11.52 -5.04 -1.02
CA LEU A 175 10.15 -5.23 -1.53
C LEU A 175 9.45 -3.89 -1.82
N ALA A 176 9.61 -2.91 -0.93
CA ALA A 176 9.09 -1.56 -1.13
C ALA A 176 9.62 -0.91 -2.41
N GLU A 177 10.94 -0.96 -2.63
CA GLU A 177 11.57 -0.38 -3.83
C GLU A 177 11.14 -1.09 -5.11
N LEU A 178 10.89 -2.40 -5.06
CA LEU A 178 10.37 -3.15 -6.19
C LEU A 178 8.98 -2.67 -6.60
N PHE A 179 8.03 -2.57 -5.67
CA PHE A 179 6.70 -2.03 -5.98
C PHE A 179 6.71 -0.56 -6.39
N LYS A 180 7.62 0.28 -5.88
CA LYS A 180 7.79 1.65 -6.37
C LYS A 180 8.20 1.68 -7.84
N LYS A 181 9.04 0.74 -8.29
CA LYS A 181 9.49 0.67 -9.69
C LYS A 181 8.37 0.24 -10.65
N GLU A 182 7.32 -0.42 -10.16
CA GLU A 182 6.13 -0.79 -10.96
C GLU A 182 5.18 0.39 -11.21
N LEU A 183 5.43 1.58 -10.63
CA LEU A 183 4.71 2.81 -10.95
C LEU A 183 5.15 3.46 -12.28
N LYS A 184 6.13 2.86 -12.97
CA LYS A 184 6.70 3.38 -14.22
C LYS A 184 5.75 3.28 -15.40
#